data_AF-A0A1Y3NWJ0-F1
#
_entry.id   AF-A0A1Y3NWJ0-F1
#
_cell.length_a   1.000
_cell.length_b   1.000
_cell.length_c   1.000
_cell.angle_alpha   90.00
_cell.angle_beta   90.00
_cell.angle_gamma   90.00
#
_symmetry.space_group_name_H-M   'P 1'
#
loop_
_entity.id
_entity.type
_entity.pdbx_description
1 polymer ?
#
loop_
_entity_poly.entity_id
_entity_poly.type
_entity_poly.pdbx_seq_one_letter_code
_entity_poly.pdbx_strand_id
1 'polypeptide(L)'
;MQAGIPRSLDKVWGSSIDDLVQAYKMDGAKLVPKPPKPGTSGNAQVFTVEGHPAVKEVQYHSGAGRHDAEYYKFTYKDGTEVRVIDSSAGFKPGTITKYQQYYDKQGNRLKYEAGQWKAWR
;
A
#
# COMPACT_ATOMS: atom_id res chain seq x y z
N MET A 1 20.00 -7.77 9.15
CA MET A 1 19.89 -7.37 7.73
C MET A 1 18.42 -7.31 7.38
N GLN A 2 17.81 -6.12 7.27
CA GLN A 2 16.42 -5.99 6.85
C GLN A 2 16.40 -5.42 5.44
N ALA A 3 16.38 -6.35 4.47
CA ALA A 3 16.43 -6.04 3.06
C ALA A 3 15.12 -5.40 2.60
N GLY A 4 15.19 -4.18 2.07
CA GLY A 4 14.27 -3.68 1.05
C GLY A 4 12.82 -3.41 1.46
N ILE A 5 12.51 -3.27 2.75
CA ILE A 5 11.21 -2.69 3.14
C ILE A 5 11.22 -1.23 2.66
N PRO A 6 10.11 -0.68 2.12
CA PRO A 6 9.87 0.76 2.17
C PRO A 6 10.29 1.26 3.56
N ARG A 7 10.70 2.53 3.72
CA ARG A 7 10.85 3.12 5.07
C ARG A 7 9.73 2.60 5.99
N SER A 8 10.11 2.12 7.17
CA SER A 8 9.30 1.25 8.05
C SER A 8 7.80 1.56 7.96
N LEU A 9 6.96 0.54 7.75
CA LEU A 9 5.53 0.71 7.42
C LEU A 9 4.77 1.62 8.41
N ASP A 10 5.25 1.71 9.66
CA ASP A 10 4.80 2.64 10.70
C ASP A 10 4.96 4.14 10.36
N LYS A 11 5.74 4.47 9.32
CA LYS A 11 6.00 5.86 8.88
C LYS A 11 5.26 6.24 7.60
N VAL A 12 4.57 5.29 6.98
CA VAL A 12 3.86 5.54 5.71
C VAL A 12 2.58 6.33 5.95
N TRP A 13 1.89 6.07 7.06
CA TRP A 13 0.59 6.68 7.31
C TRP A 13 0.69 8.21 7.41
N GLY A 14 -0.18 8.92 6.68
CA GLY A 14 -0.19 10.38 6.61
C GLY A 14 0.81 10.97 5.61
N SER A 15 1.57 10.15 4.89
CA SER A 15 2.42 10.62 3.79
C SER A 15 1.57 10.95 2.56
N SER A 16 1.88 12.04 1.86
CA SER A 16 1.34 12.25 0.52
C SER A 16 1.97 11.27 -0.48
N ILE A 17 1.36 11.09 -1.65
CA ILE A 17 1.99 10.30 -2.72
C ILE A 17 3.30 10.94 -3.19
N ASP A 18 3.42 12.27 -3.16
CA ASP A 18 4.63 12.99 -3.53
C ASP A 18 5.78 12.73 -2.53
N ASP A 19 5.47 12.65 -1.23
CA ASP A 19 6.46 12.26 -0.21
C ASP A 19 6.99 10.85 -0.46
N LEU A 20 6.10 9.91 -0.81
CA LEU A 20 6.48 8.54 -1.15
C LEU A 20 7.35 8.53 -2.41
N VAL A 21 6.95 9.25 -3.46
CA VAL A 21 7.72 9.36 -4.70
C VAL A 21 9.11 9.94 -4.43
N GLN A 22 9.19 11.01 -3.64
CA GLN A 22 10.47 11.62 -3.30
C GLN A 22 11.35 10.66 -2.49
N ALA A 23 10.78 9.92 -1.53
CA ALA A 23 11.53 8.94 -0.74
C ALA A 23 12.17 7.86 -1.64
N TYR A 24 11.41 7.25 -2.55
CA TYR A 24 11.97 6.24 -3.46
C TYR A 24 13.00 6.83 -4.43
N LYS A 25 12.84 8.08 -4.88
CA LYS A 25 13.86 8.77 -5.68
C LYS A 25 15.15 8.99 -4.91
N MET A 26 15.07 9.36 -3.62
CA MET A 26 16.23 9.48 -2.75
C MET A 26 16.95 8.14 -2.55
N ASP A 27 16.22 7.04 -2.59
CA ASP A 27 16.76 5.67 -2.53
C ASP A 27 17.31 5.19 -3.90
N GLY A 28 17.40 6.07 -4.89
CA GLY A 28 17.96 5.78 -6.22
C GLY A 28 16.99 5.12 -7.20
N ALA A 29 15.71 4.99 -6.84
CA ALA A 29 14.69 4.46 -7.74
C ALA A 29 14.13 5.54 -8.67
N LYS A 30 13.62 5.12 -9.82
CA LYS A 30 12.85 5.97 -10.73
C LYS A 30 11.36 5.61 -10.62
N LEU A 31 10.51 6.62 -10.50
CA LEU A 31 9.06 6.42 -10.42
C LEU A 31 8.38 6.93 -11.67
N VAL A 32 7.56 6.07 -12.27
CA VAL A 32 6.81 6.35 -13.49
C VAL A 32 5.32 6.27 -13.17
N PRO A 33 4.54 7.35 -13.35
CA PRO A 33 3.11 7.33 -13.08
C PRO A 33 2.43 6.30 -13.98
N LYS A 34 1.49 5.55 -13.41
CA LYS A 34 0.73 4.52 -14.10
C LYS A 34 -0.72 4.99 -14.24
N PRO A 35 -1.28 5.01 -15.46
CA PRO A 35 -2.66 5.41 -15.64
C PRO A 35 -3.60 4.45 -14.90
N PRO A 36 -4.75 4.95 -14.40
CA PRO A 36 -5.75 4.09 -13.79
C PRO A 36 -6.23 3.04 -14.79
N LYS A 37 -6.51 1.83 -14.28
CA LYS A 37 -7.01 0.75 -15.14
C LYS A 37 -8.42 1.06 -15.62
N PRO A 38 -8.78 0.74 -16.88
CA PRO A 38 -10.16 0.83 -17.36
C PRO A 38 -11.12 0.10 -16.40
N GLY A 39 -12.24 0.73 -16.06
CA GLY A 39 -13.25 0.17 -15.14
C GLY A 39 -12.93 0.28 -13.64
N THR A 40 -11.87 1.01 -13.26
CA THR A 40 -11.61 1.39 -11.86
C THR A 40 -12.08 2.81 -11.58
N SER A 41 -12.31 3.18 -10.31
CA SER A 41 -12.78 4.50 -9.89
C SER A 41 -11.84 5.66 -10.26
N GLY A 42 -10.61 5.38 -10.69
CA GLY A 42 -9.61 6.40 -11.06
C GLY A 42 -9.01 7.16 -9.87
N ASN A 43 -9.53 6.97 -8.66
CA ASN A 43 -9.12 7.69 -7.45
C ASN A 43 -7.77 7.22 -6.86
N ALA A 44 -7.15 6.21 -7.46
CA ALA A 44 -5.85 5.72 -7.04
C ALA A 44 -4.74 6.42 -7.83
N GLN A 45 -3.75 6.96 -7.12
CA GLN A 45 -2.48 7.38 -7.69
C GLN A 45 -1.52 6.20 -7.61
N VAL A 46 -1.00 5.77 -8.76
CA VAL A 46 -0.15 4.57 -8.87
C VAL A 46 1.14 4.92 -9.59
N PHE A 47 2.26 4.44 -9.09
CA PHE A 47 3.57 4.60 -9.71
C PHE A 47 4.29 3.26 -9.81
N THR A 48 4.84 2.97 -10.98
CA THR A 48 5.84 1.91 -11.16
C THR A 48 7.16 2.38 -10.55
N VAL A 49 7.82 1.51 -9.80
CA VAL A 49 9.13 1.75 -9.19
C VAL A 49 10.20 0.95 -9.93
N GLU A 50 11.06 1.64 -10.66
CA GLU A 50 12.18 1.08 -11.40
C GLU A 50 13.48 1.22 -10.59
N GLY A 51 14.34 0.20 -10.62
CA GLY A 51 15.64 0.24 -9.93
C GLY A 51 15.64 -0.10 -8.43
N HIS A 52 14.48 -0.12 -7.75
CA HIS A 52 14.40 -0.56 -6.35
C HIS A 52 14.56 -2.09 -6.23
N PRO A 53 15.29 -2.63 -5.23
CA PRO A 53 15.59 -4.07 -5.14
C PRO A 53 14.34 -4.93 -4.97
N ALA A 54 13.35 -4.49 -4.16
CA ALA A 54 12.24 -5.34 -3.72
C ALA A 54 10.85 -4.88 -4.18
N VAL A 55 10.65 -3.57 -4.35
CA VAL A 55 9.34 -2.94 -4.62
C VAL A 55 9.28 -2.60 -6.10
N LYS A 56 8.14 -2.89 -6.76
CA LYS A 56 7.91 -2.58 -8.18
C LYS A 56 6.76 -1.61 -8.42
N GLU A 57 5.88 -1.42 -7.46
CA GLU A 57 4.74 -0.51 -7.59
C GLU A 57 4.35 0.04 -6.22
N VAL A 58 4.00 1.33 -6.19
CA VAL A 58 3.39 1.99 -5.05
C VAL A 58 2.08 2.63 -5.46
N GLN A 59 1.12 2.61 -4.54
CA GLN A 59 -0.20 3.16 -4.76
C GLN A 59 -0.68 3.85 -3.50
N TYR A 60 -1.28 5.03 -3.70
CA TYR A 60 -2.04 5.75 -2.69
C TYR A 60 -3.49 5.89 -3.17
N HIS A 61 -4.42 5.76 -2.24
CA HIS A 61 -5.83 5.99 -2.48
C HIS A 61 -6.38 6.80 -1.32
N SER A 62 -6.90 8.00 -1.58
CA SER A 62 -7.35 8.95 -0.56
C SER A 62 -8.67 8.58 0.14
N GLY A 63 -9.36 7.53 -0.34
CA GLY A 63 -10.66 7.10 0.21
C GLY A 63 -11.81 7.82 -0.48
N ALA A 64 -12.39 7.14 -1.48
CA ALA A 64 -13.55 7.61 -2.26
C ALA A 64 -14.06 6.48 -3.19
N GLY A 65 -15.38 6.37 -3.36
CA GLY A 65 -16.00 5.35 -4.21
C GLY A 65 -16.13 3.99 -3.51
N ARG A 66 -15.93 2.87 -4.22
CA ARG A 66 -16.13 1.51 -3.66
C ARG A 66 -15.22 1.19 -2.45
N HIS A 67 -14.11 1.90 -2.31
CA HIS A 67 -13.21 1.83 -1.15
C HIS A 67 -13.30 3.17 -0.41
N ASP A 68 -14.23 3.26 0.53
CA ASP A 68 -14.53 4.46 1.34
C ASP A 68 -13.41 4.86 2.33
N ALA A 69 -12.27 4.17 2.30
CA ALA A 69 -11.17 4.39 3.23
C ALA A 69 -9.84 4.62 2.52
N GLU A 70 -9.03 5.51 3.11
CA GLU A 70 -7.65 5.73 2.71
C GLU A 70 -6.83 4.44 2.84
N TYR A 71 -5.95 4.19 1.86
CA TYR A 71 -4.94 3.14 2.00
C TYR A 71 -3.70 3.41 1.16
N TYR A 72 -2.62 2.77 1.58
CA TYR A 72 -1.36 2.68 0.86
C TYR A 72 -1.16 1.24 0.44
N LYS A 73 -0.64 1.01 -0.77
CA LYS A 73 -0.32 -0.32 -1.28
C LYS A 73 1.08 -0.34 -1.87
N PHE A 74 1.83 -1.36 -1.49
CA PHE A 74 3.16 -1.67 -2.00
C PHE A 74 3.13 -3.04 -2.66
N THR A 75 3.45 -3.10 -3.94
CA THR A 75 3.57 -4.38 -4.66
C THR A 75 5.04 -4.72 -4.81
N TYR A 76 5.41 -5.89 -4.31
CA TYR A 76 6.77 -6.41 -4.35
C TYR A 76 7.01 -7.22 -5.64
N LYS A 77 8.29 -7.40 -5.99
CA LYS A 77 8.68 -8.14 -7.20
C LYS A 77 8.26 -9.61 -7.16
N ASP A 78 8.25 -10.22 -5.97
CA ASP A 78 7.79 -11.59 -5.71
C ASP A 78 6.26 -11.76 -5.83
N GLY A 79 5.51 -10.68 -6.02
CA GLY A 79 4.05 -10.68 -6.11
C GLY A 79 3.34 -10.44 -4.78
N THR A 80 4.06 -10.30 -3.67
CA THR A 80 3.48 -9.91 -2.39
C THR A 80 2.90 -8.51 -2.48
N GLU A 81 1.70 -8.32 -1.94
CA GLU A 81 1.04 -7.02 -1.79
C GLU A 81 0.94 -6.69 -0.31
N VAL A 82 1.56 -5.59 0.10
CA VAL A 82 1.40 -5.02 1.45
C VAL A 82 0.46 -3.83 1.36
N ARG A 83 -0.54 -3.80 2.24
CA ARG A 83 -1.47 -2.68 2.36
C ARG A 83 -1.44 -2.11 3.77
N VAL A 84 -1.28 -0.80 3.87
CA VAL A 84 -1.42 -0.06 5.12
C VAL A 84 -2.77 0.63 5.11
N ILE A 85 -3.60 0.36 6.11
CA ILE A 85 -5.00 0.78 6.18
C ILE A 85 -5.32 1.40 7.54
N ASP A 86 -6.38 2.20 7.59
CA ASP A 86 -7.07 2.49 8.84
C ASP A 86 -8.14 1.42 9.09
N SER A 87 -7.84 0.50 10.01
CA SER A 87 -8.76 -0.57 10.40
C SER A 87 -10.05 -0.05 11.05
N SER A 88 -10.04 1.18 11.59
CA SER A 88 -11.21 1.82 12.20
C SER A 88 -12.08 2.60 11.20
N ALA A 89 -11.52 2.96 10.04
CA ALA A 89 -12.23 3.74 9.01
C ALA A 89 -13.13 2.89 8.09
N GLY A 90 -13.36 1.62 8.42
CA GLY A 90 -14.28 0.77 7.66
C GLY A 90 -13.74 0.28 6.30
N PHE A 91 -12.42 0.23 6.11
CA PHE A 91 -11.81 -0.36 4.92
C PHE A 91 -12.33 -1.80 4.70
N LYS A 92 -12.94 -2.07 3.55
CA LYS A 92 -13.45 -3.40 3.19
C LYS A 92 -12.52 -4.06 2.18
N PRO A 93 -11.84 -5.17 2.54
CA PRO A 93 -11.05 -5.90 1.57
C PRO A 93 -11.98 -6.62 0.58
N GLY A 94 -11.53 -6.77 -0.66
CA GLY A 94 -12.08 -7.77 -1.57
C GLY A 94 -11.63 -9.18 -1.16
N THR A 95 -11.54 -10.11 -2.11
CA THR A 95 -10.96 -11.43 -1.88
C THR A 95 -9.52 -11.31 -1.40
N ILE A 96 -9.25 -11.75 -0.17
CA ILE A 96 -7.90 -11.80 0.40
C ILE A 96 -7.21 -13.08 -0.08
N THR A 97 -6.05 -12.93 -0.72
CA THR A 97 -5.20 -14.06 -1.12
C THR A 97 -4.02 -14.23 -0.17
N LYS A 98 -3.31 -15.37 -0.25
CA LYS A 98 -2.10 -15.63 0.55
C LYS A 98 -0.95 -14.64 0.31
N TYR A 99 -0.96 -13.92 -0.82
CA TYR A 99 0.05 -12.92 -1.17
C TYR A 99 -0.28 -11.52 -0.65
N GLN A 100 -1.44 -11.34 0.00
CA GLN A 100 -1.87 -10.05 0.53
C GLN A 100 -1.67 -10.00 2.03
N GLN A 101 -0.98 -8.95 2.46
CA GLN A 101 -0.73 -8.66 3.86
C GLN A 101 -1.27 -7.27 4.18
N TYR A 102 -1.88 -7.15 5.34
CA TYR A 102 -2.50 -5.91 5.80
C TYR A 102 -1.84 -5.48 7.10
N TYR A 103 -1.64 -4.17 7.23
CA TYR A 103 -1.02 -3.55 8.38
C TYR A 103 -1.83 -2.32 8.78
N ASP A 104 -1.88 -2.03 10.08
CA ASP A 104 -2.48 -0.80 10.58
C ASP A 104 -1.54 0.40 10.41
N LYS A 105 -2.02 1.58 10.79
CA LYS A 105 -1.29 2.85 10.76
C LYS A 105 0.03 2.84 11.53
N GLN A 106 0.19 1.91 12.48
CA GLN A 106 1.38 1.78 13.32
C GLN A 106 2.31 0.65 12.82
N GLY A 107 2.00 0.04 11.66
CA GLY A 107 2.79 -1.06 11.11
C GLY A 107 2.54 -2.41 11.81
N ASN A 108 1.49 -2.56 12.61
CA ASN A 108 1.12 -3.86 13.17
C ASN A 108 0.36 -4.67 12.14
N ARG A 109 0.69 -5.96 12.02
CA ARG A 109 0.02 -6.85 11.08
C ARG A 109 -1.44 -7.10 11.48
N LEU A 110 -2.32 -7.13 10.49
CA LEU A 110 -3.75 -7.33 10.63
C LEU A 110 -4.22 -8.62 9.93
N LYS A 111 -5.28 -9.23 10.47
CA LYS A 111 -6.10 -10.25 9.83
C LYS A 111 -7.55 -9.79 9.72
N TYR A 112 -8.25 -10.26 8.69
CA TYR A 112 -9.67 -10.00 8.51
C TYR A 112 -10.46 -11.26 8.84
N GLU A 113 -11.27 -11.21 9.89
CA GLU A 113 -12.04 -12.34 10.41
C GLU A 113 -13.45 -11.87 10.78
N ALA A 114 -14.47 -12.64 10.38
CA ALA A 114 -15.87 -12.33 10.70
C ALA A 114 -16.30 -10.89 10.36
N GLY A 115 -15.79 -10.34 9.24
CA GLY A 115 -16.12 -8.99 8.79
C GLY A 115 -15.39 -7.87 9.52
N GLN A 116 -14.37 -8.19 10.33
CA GLN A 116 -13.64 -7.22 11.14
C GLN A 116 -12.12 -7.36 10.99
N TRP A 117 -11.42 -6.22 10.99
CA TRP A 117 -9.98 -6.17 11.12
C TRP A 117 -9.56 -6.43 12.57
N LYS A 118 -8.63 -7.35 12.77
CA LYS A 118 -8.07 -7.70 14.08
C LYS A 118 -6.55 -7.72 14.00
N ALA A 119 -5.90 -7.47 15.13
CA ALA A 119 -4.46 -7.68 15.23
C ALA A 119 -4.10 -9.14 14.92
N TRP A 120 -3.02 -9.33 14.17
CA TRP A 120 -2.42 -10.64 13.92
C TRP A 120 -1.65 -11.07 15.18
N ARG A 121 -2.39 -11.65 16.14
CA ARG A 121 -1.82 -12.33 17.31
C ARG A 121 -1.60 -13.80 17.01
#